data_AF-A0A3M1NQI7-F1
#
_entry.id   AF-A0A3M1NQI7-F1
#
_cell.length_a   1.000
_cell.length_b   1.000
_cell.length_c   1.000
_cell.angle_alpha   90.00
_cell.angle_beta   90.00
_cell.angle_gamma   90.00
#
_symmetry.space_group_name_H-M   'P 1'
#
loop_
_entity.id
_entity.type
_entity.pdbx_description
1 polymer ?
#
loop_
_entity_poly.entity_id
_entity_poly.type
_entity_poly.pdbx_seq_one_letter_code
_entity_poly.pdbx_strand_id
1 'polypeptide(L)'
;MLSLFRFIRDYGEYATFFVLFAVVIFFFLKEFKLTSKNSWAVLLSLTGLGALVAFQAWRRKRLLQELQRRENALKKIEKRYQELKDQHKLTEEAYHRSKAELERAKVDAGLAILKADEEHARKAEEIEREFENKSAEELLAEIRAIMAGN
;
A
#
# COMPACT_ATOMS: atom_id res chain seq x y z
N MET A 1 3.71 -28.70 -12.01
CA MET A 1 2.29 -28.83 -11.58
C MET A 1 2.01 -28.19 -10.22
N LEU A 2 2.90 -28.30 -9.22
CA LEU A 2 2.72 -27.67 -7.89
C LEU A 2 2.69 -26.13 -7.88
N SER A 3 3.30 -25.45 -8.85
CA SER A 3 3.26 -23.98 -8.97
C SER A 3 1.94 -23.45 -9.52
N LEU A 4 1.33 -24.14 -10.49
CA LEU A 4 0.04 -23.77 -11.07
C LEU A 4 -1.10 -23.89 -10.05
N PHE A 5 -1.08 -24.95 -9.22
CA PHE A 5 -2.10 -25.16 -8.21
C PHE A 5 -2.06 -24.13 -7.07
N ARG A 6 -0.86 -23.68 -6.67
CA ARG A 6 -0.71 -22.55 -5.73
C ARG A 6 -1.14 -21.23 -6.34
N PHE A 7 -0.80 -20.98 -7.61
CA PHE A 7 -1.22 -19.77 -8.32
C PHE A 7 -2.75 -19.70 -8.46
N ILE A 8 -3.41 -20.82 -8.79
CA ILE A 8 -4.87 -20.89 -8.87
C ILE A 8 -5.53 -20.73 -7.49
N ARG A 9 -4.90 -21.19 -6.40
CA ARG A 9 -5.46 -21.00 -5.06
C ARG A 9 -5.31 -19.57 -4.55
N ASP A 10 -4.17 -18.94 -4.80
CA ASP A 10 -3.86 -17.61 -4.26
C ASP A 10 -4.41 -16.47 -5.17
N TYR A 11 -4.64 -16.74 -6.46
CA TYR A 11 -5.20 -15.78 -7.43
C TYR A 11 -6.51 -16.22 -8.10
N GLY A 12 -7.06 -17.38 -7.73
CA GLY A 12 -8.24 -17.97 -8.38
C GLY A 12 -9.49 -17.13 -8.26
N GLU A 13 -9.67 -16.44 -7.14
CA GLU A 13 -10.80 -15.54 -6.93
C GLU A 13 -10.73 -14.34 -7.89
N TYR A 14 -9.56 -13.69 -7.99
CA TYR A 14 -9.33 -12.60 -8.93
C TYR A 14 -9.45 -13.04 -10.39
N ALA A 15 -8.91 -14.22 -10.72
CA ALA A 15 -9.01 -14.78 -12.06
C ALA A 15 -10.47 -15.08 -12.44
N THR A 16 -11.26 -15.63 -11.51
CA THR A 16 -12.69 -15.92 -11.71
C THR A 16 -13.49 -14.63 -11.88
N PHE A 17 -13.23 -13.62 -11.05
CA PHE A 17 -13.83 -12.29 -11.19
C PHE A 17 -13.51 -11.66 -12.54
N PHE A 18 -12.25 -11.75 -12.98
CA PHE A 18 -11.83 -11.20 -14.27
C PHE A 18 -12.53 -11.89 -15.44
N VAL A 19 -12.65 -13.23 -15.40
CA VAL A 19 -13.36 -14.00 -16.43
C VAL A 19 -14.85 -13.63 -16.45
N LEU A 20 -15.50 -13.54 -15.29
CA LEU A 20 -16.91 -13.11 -15.19
C LEU A 20 -17.10 -11.69 -15.76
N PHE A 21 -16.23 -10.76 -15.39
CA PHE A 21 -16.27 -9.39 -15.87
C PHE A 21 -16.06 -9.32 -17.39
N ALA A 22 -15.12 -10.09 -17.94
CA ALA A 22 -14.88 -10.19 -19.37
C ALA A 22 -16.09 -10.75 -20.13
N VAL A 23 -16.78 -11.75 -19.57
CA VAL A 23 -18.01 -12.30 -20.14
C VAL A 23 -19.13 -11.26 -20.15
N VAL A 24 -19.31 -10.51 -19.05
CA VAL A 24 -20.31 -9.42 -18.99
C VAL A 24 -20.01 -8.33 -20.02
N ILE A 25 -18.75 -7.91 -20.14
CA ILE A 25 -18.34 -6.94 -21.17
C ILE A 25 -18.57 -7.50 -22.58
N PHE A 26 -18.28 -8.78 -22.82
CA PHE A 26 -18.50 -9.41 -24.11
C PHE A 26 -19.99 -9.40 -24.50
N PHE A 27 -20.89 -9.76 -23.58
CA PHE A 27 -22.33 -9.66 -23.82
C PHE A 27 -22.79 -8.22 -24.06
N PHE A 28 -22.27 -7.27 -23.29
CA PHE A 28 -22.57 -5.86 -23.45
C PHE A 28 -22.13 -5.33 -24.83
N LEU A 29 -20.93 -5.71 -25.29
CA LEU A 29 -20.40 -5.34 -26.61
C LEU A 29 -21.21 -5.98 -27.74
N LYS A 30 -21.71 -7.22 -27.57
CA LYS A 30 -22.53 -7.91 -28.57
C LYS A 30 -23.86 -7.20 -28.82
N GLU A 31 -24.47 -6.65 -27.77
CA GLU A 31 -25.75 -5.92 -27.85
C GLU A 31 -25.57 -4.41 -27.97
N PHE A 32 -24.33 -3.94 -28.13
CA PHE A 32 -24.00 -2.52 -28.18
C PHE A 32 -24.54 -1.88 -29.45
N LYS A 33 -25.54 -1.00 -29.30
CA LYS A 33 -26.08 -0.21 -30.40
C LYS A 33 -25.36 1.14 -30.45
N LEU A 34 -24.53 1.33 -31.47
CA LEU A 34 -23.78 2.57 -31.73
C LEU A 34 -24.66 3.83 -31.77
N THR A 35 -25.93 3.69 -32.16
CA THR A 35 -26.92 4.77 -32.26
C THR A 35 -27.72 5.01 -30.97
N SER A 36 -27.59 4.15 -29.95
CA SER A 36 -28.33 4.27 -28.69
C SER A 36 -27.58 5.14 -27.68
N LYS A 37 -28.22 6.22 -27.22
CA LYS A 37 -27.69 7.08 -26.14
C LYS A 37 -27.44 6.30 -24.85
N ASN A 38 -28.27 5.30 -24.56
CA ASN A 38 -28.17 4.50 -23.34
C ASN A 38 -26.93 3.59 -23.36
N SER A 39 -26.59 3.01 -24.52
CA SER A 39 -25.39 2.17 -24.67
C SER A 39 -24.13 3.00 -24.46
N TRP A 40 -24.08 4.21 -25.02
CA TRP A 40 -22.98 5.16 -24.78
C TRP A 40 -22.88 5.61 -23.32
N ALA A 41 -24.01 5.88 -22.66
CA ALA A 41 -24.03 6.24 -21.24
C ALA A 41 -23.45 5.13 -20.35
N VAL A 42 -23.81 3.86 -20.61
CA VAL A 42 -23.29 2.70 -19.87
C VAL A 42 -21.80 2.48 -20.15
N LEU A 43 -21.33 2.69 -21.38
CA LEU A 43 -19.92 2.55 -21.70
C LEU A 43 -19.07 3.64 -21.03
N LEU A 44 -19.56 4.87 -21.00
CA LEU A 44 -18.91 5.97 -20.29
C LEU A 44 -18.90 5.74 -18.77
N SER A 45 -19.96 5.19 -18.18
CA SER A 45 -19.98 4.88 -16.74
C SER A 45 -19.01 3.76 -16.37
N LEU A 46 -18.95 2.70 -17.17
CA LEU A 46 -17.97 1.61 -17.01
C LEU A 46 -16.52 2.12 -17.16
N THR A 47 -16.29 2.98 -18.14
CA THR A 47 -14.96 3.58 -18.36
C THR A 47 -14.58 4.51 -17.21
N GLY A 48 -15.52 5.30 -16.70
CA GLY A 48 -15.30 6.18 -15.55
C GLY A 48 -14.97 5.39 -14.27
N LEU A 49 -15.70 4.30 -14.01
CA LEU A 49 -15.40 3.40 -12.89
C LEU A 49 -14.03 2.74 -13.04
N GLY A 50 -13.70 2.25 -14.25
CA GLY A 50 -12.38 1.68 -14.53
C GLY A 50 -11.24 2.68 -14.32
N ALA A 51 -11.42 3.93 -14.77
CA ALA A 51 -10.45 4.99 -14.59
C ALA A 51 -10.26 5.37 -13.11
N LEU A 52 -11.33 5.42 -12.32
CA LEU A 52 -11.26 5.66 -10.87
C LEU A 52 -10.47 4.58 -10.14
N VAL A 53 -10.78 3.31 -10.41
CA VAL A 53 -10.07 2.17 -9.79
C VAL A 53 -8.59 2.18 -10.19
N ALA A 54 -8.29 2.41 -11.47
CA ALA A 54 -6.91 2.50 -11.95
C ALA A 54 -6.14 3.67 -11.32
N PHE A 55 -6.79 4.82 -11.15
CA PHE A 55 -6.20 5.99 -10.49
C PHE A 55 -5.90 5.72 -9.01
N GLN A 56 -6.82 5.12 -8.28
CA GLN A 56 -6.61 4.73 -6.88
C GLN A 56 -5.45 3.72 -6.75
N ALA A 57 -5.43 2.68 -7.59
CA ALA A 57 -4.35 1.69 -7.59
C ALA A 57 -2.98 2.31 -7.90
N TRP A 58 -2.94 3.25 -8.85
CA TRP A 58 -1.71 3.99 -9.17
C TRP A 58 -1.25 4.87 -8.01
N ARG A 59 -2.18 5.59 -7.36
CA ARG A 59 -1.89 6.42 -6.19
C ARG A 59 -1.36 5.58 -5.03
N ARG A 60 -1.99 4.44 -4.71
CA ARG A 60 -1.52 3.49 -3.69
C ARG A 60 -0.11 2.98 -4.00
N LYS A 61 0.15 2.57 -5.24
CA LYS A 61 1.49 2.10 -5.65
C LYS A 61 2.55 3.18 -5.47
N ARG A 62 2.24 4.44 -5.79
CA ARG A 62 3.16 5.57 -5.61
C ARG A 62 3.46 5.81 -4.12
N LEU A 63 2.43 5.77 -3.27
CA LEU A 63 2.59 5.92 -1.82
C LEU A 63 3.44 4.80 -1.22
N LEU A 64 3.20 3.54 -1.61
CA LEU A 64 4.02 2.40 -1.19
C LEU A 64 5.48 2.54 -1.63
N GLN A 65 5.72 3.00 -2.86
CA GLN A 65 7.09 3.26 -3.34
C GLN A 65 7.78 4.37 -2.56
N GLU A 66 7.07 5.43 -2.18
CA GLU A 66 7.62 6.52 -1.39
C GLU A 66 7.98 6.05 0.02
N LEU A 67 7.12 5.25 0.65
CA LEU A 67 7.37 4.64 1.95
C LEU A 67 8.60 3.72 1.91
N GLN A 68 8.70 2.88 0.88
CA GLN A 68 9.84 1.99 0.68
C GLN A 68 11.15 2.77 0.42
N ARG A 69 11.09 3.89 -0.31
CA ARG A 69 12.24 4.79 -0.50
C ARG A 69 12.70 5.40 0.83
N ARG A 70 11.77 5.89 1.64
CA ARG A 70 12.08 6.46 2.96
C ARG A 70 12.69 5.41 3.89
N GLU A 71 12.12 4.20 3.95
CA GLU A 71 12.69 3.10 4.73
C GLU A 71 14.11 2.72 4.30
N ASN A 72 14.37 2.66 2.99
CA ASN A 72 15.71 2.37 2.47
C ASN A 72 16.72 3.48 2.81
N ALA A 73 16.29 4.75 2.75
CA ALA A 73 17.12 5.87 3.19
C ALA A 73 17.43 5.76 4.70
N LEU A 74 16.43 5.42 5.50
CA LEU A 74 16.56 5.23 6.94
C LEU A 74 17.47 4.05 7.30
N LYS A 75 17.38 2.92 6.58
CA LYS A 75 18.34 1.79 6.73
C LYS A 75 19.77 2.16 6.37
N LYS A 76 19.97 3.02 5.37
CA LYS A 76 21.32 3.54 5.03
C LYS A 76 21.88 4.42 6.14
N ILE A 77 21.03 5.26 6.75
CA ILE A 77 21.40 6.07 7.90
C ILE A 77 21.75 5.16 9.08
N GLU A 78 20.92 4.17 9.39
CA GLU A 78 21.17 3.19 10.45
C GLU A 78 22.49 2.45 10.28
N LYS A 79 22.81 1.97 9.07
CA LYS A 79 24.12 1.38 8.76
C LYS A 79 25.29 2.34 8.99
N ARG A 80 25.18 3.59 8.53
CA ARG A 80 26.21 4.62 8.78
C ARG A 80 26.39 4.90 10.27
N TYR A 81 25.32 4.90 11.04
CA TYR A 81 25.39 5.08 12.49
C TYR A 81 26.06 3.89 13.19
N GLN A 82 25.81 2.67 12.73
CA GLN A 82 26.50 1.47 13.20
C GLN A 82 28.00 1.51 12.88
N GLU A 83 28.36 1.89 11.66
CA GLU A 83 29.76 2.09 11.28
C GLU A 83 30.45 3.18 12.13
N LEU A 84 29.74 4.25 12.50
CA LEU A 84 30.27 5.30 13.38
C LEU A 84 30.39 4.84 14.85
N LYS A 85 29.50 3.95 15.33
CA LYS A 85 29.59 3.29 16.64
C LYS A 85 30.80 2.35 16.68
N ASP A 86 30.98 1.54 15.64
CA ASP A 86 32.11 0.60 15.51
C ASP A 86 33.45 1.36 15.38
N GLN A 87 33.42 2.57 14.83
CA GLN A 87 34.57 3.49 14.81
C GLN A 87 34.76 4.29 16.12
N HIS A 88 34.03 3.97 17.19
CA HIS A 88 34.05 4.63 18.51
C HIS A 88 33.76 6.15 18.48
N LYS A 89 33.07 6.66 17.46
CA LYS A 89 32.77 8.10 17.33
C LYS A 89 31.47 8.52 18.03
N LEU A 90 30.68 7.58 18.53
CA LEU A 90 29.39 7.81 19.19
C LEU A 90 29.30 7.03 20.50
N THR A 91 28.84 7.69 21.57
CA THR A 91 28.46 7.04 22.83
C THR A 91 27.21 6.19 22.65
N GLU A 92 27.11 5.10 23.43
CA GLU A 92 26.02 4.14 23.33
C GLU A 92 24.64 4.77 23.60
N GLU A 93 24.55 5.71 24.54
CA GLU A 93 23.32 6.49 24.79
C GLU A 93 22.90 7.35 23.60
N ALA A 94 23.84 8.00 22.91
CA ALA A 94 23.55 8.81 21.73
C ALA A 94 23.06 7.94 20.57
N TYR A 95 23.63 6.74 20.41
CA TYR A 95 23.16 5.75 19.46
C TYR A 95 21.72 5.31 19.75
N HIS A 96 21.40 4.97 21.00
CA HIS A 96 20.06 4.54 21.37
C HIS A 96 19.00 5.64 21.21
N ARG A 97 19.32 6.90 21.54
CA ARG A 97 18.43 8.04 21.29
C ARG A 97 18.15 8.23 19.80
N SER A 98 19.20 8.29 18.99
CA SER A 98 19.03 8.50 17.55
C SER A 98 18.30 7.34 16.88
N LYS A 99 18.50 6.10 17.35
CA LYS A 99 17.72 4.95 16.86
C LYS A 99 16.23 5.08 17.21
N ALA A 100 15.91 5.46 18.43
CA ALA A 100 14.52 5.66 18.87
C ALA A 100 13.83 6.81 18.10
N GLU A 101 14.52 7.94 17.88
CA GLU A 101 14.01 9.04 17.05
C GLU A 101 13.76 8.60 15.60
N LEU A 102 14.65 7.78 15.07
CA LEU A 102 14.56 7.28 13.70
C LEU A 102 13.41 6.28 13.53
N GLU A 103 13.15 5.45 14.53
CA GLU A 103 11.99 4.56 14.58
C GLU A 103 10.67 5.34 14.70
N ARG A 104 10.61 6.37 15.55
CA ARG A 104 9.47 7.29 15.63
C ARG A 104 9.17 7.95 14.29
N ALA A 105 10.20 8.50 13.65
CA ALA A 105 10.05 9.17 12.36
C ALA A 105 9.55 8.24 11.24
N LYS A 106 9.90 6.94 11.27
CA LYS A 106 9.37 5.94 10.32
C LYS A 106 7.86 5.77 10.47
N VAL A 107 7.41 5.64 11.71
CA VAL A 107 5.99 5.41 12.00
C VAL A 107 5.18 6.68 11.78
N ASP A 108 5.68 7.85 12.18
CA ASP A 108 5.04 9.14 11.89
C ASP A 108 4.87 9.37 10.39
N ALA A 109 5.86 8.99 9.58
CA ALA A 109 5.76 9.07 8.12
C ALA A 109 4.70 8.10 7.55
N GLY A 110 4.59 6.88 8.10
CA GLY A 110 3.55 5.92 7.73
C GLY A 110 2.16 6.39 8.13
N LEU A 111 2.01 6.95 9.34
CA LEU A 111 0.79 7.55 9.85
C LEU A 111 0.36 8.77 9.03
N ALA A 112 1.30 9.64 8.64
CA ALA A 112 0.99 10.78 7.78
C ALA A 112 0.45 10.35 6.40
N ILE A 113 0.95 9.23 5.87
CA ILE A 113 0.45 8.66 4.61
C ILE A 113 -0.95 8.07 4.79
N LEU A 114 -1.21 7.35 5.89
CA LEU A 114 -2.52 6.81 6.22
C LEU A 114 -3.56 7.90 6.51
N LYS A 115 -3.19 8.97 7.21
CA LYS A 115 -4.05 10.12 7.49
C LYS A 115 -4.41 10.92 6.22
N ALA A 116 -3.56 10.86 5.20
CA ALA A 116 -3.84 11.48 3.90
C ALA A 116 -4.86 10.67 3.04
N ASP A 117 -5.23 9.47 3.49
CA ASP A 117 -6.28 8.65 2.91
C ASP A 117 -7.51 8.68 3.84
N GLU A 118 -8.57 9.42 3.47
CA GLU A 118 -9.75 9.64 4.33
C GLU A 118 -10.41 8.32 4.78
N GLU A 119 -10.26 7.26 4.00
CA GLU A 119 -10.77 5.91 4.30
C GLU A 119 -10.01 5.21 5.44
N HIS A 120 -8.80 5.67 5.77
CA HIS A 120 -7.91 5.03 6.74
C HIS A 120 -7.52 5.93 7.93
N ALA A 121 -8.04 7.15 7.99
CA ALA A 121 -7.79 8.08 9.09
C ALA A 121 -8.08 7.49 10.48
N ARG A 122 -9.15 6.68 10.62
CA ARG A 122 -9.50 6.00 11.88
C ARG A 122 -8.49 4.92 12.27
N LYS A 123 -7.99 4.14 11.31
CA LYS A 123 -6.96 3.12 11.56
C LYS A 123 -5.61 3.76 11.88
N ALA A 124 -5.34 4.95 11.34
CA ALA A 124 -4.17 5.73 11.70
C ALA A 124 -4.22 6.17 13.18
N GLU A 125 -5.37 6.61 13.69
CA GLU A 125 -5.53 6.97 15.10
C GLU A 125 -5.36 5.77 16.05
N GLU A 126 -5.80 4.56 15.66
CA GLU A 126 -5.56 3.34 16.45
C GLU A 126 -4.07 3.01 16.53
N ILE A 127 -3.35 3.06 15.40
CA ILE A 127 -1.90 2.81 15.34
C ILE A 127 -1.11 3.85 16.15
N GLU A 128 -1.56 5.11 16.15
CA GLU A 128 -0.95 6.18 16.93
C GLU A 128 -1.13 5.98 18.45
N ARG A 129 -2.26 5.38 18.88
CA ARG A 129 -2.47 5.00 20.29
C ARG A 129 -1.68 3.75 20.70
N GLU A 130 -1.46 2.82 19.78
CA GLU A 130 -0.69 1.61 20.04
C GLU A 130 0.83 1.82 19.93
N PHE A 131 1.27 3.02 19.54
CA PHE A 131 2.68 3.39 19.45
C PHE A 131 3.46 3.15 20.75
N GLU A 132 2.80 3.26 21.90
CA GLU A 132 3.42 3.03 23.21
C GLU A 132 3.54 1.54 23.59
N ASN A 133 2.82 0.64 22.89
CA ASN A 133 2.67 -0.76 23.27
C ASN A 133 3.24 -1.76 22.23
N LYS A 134 3.58 -1.32 21.02
CA LYS A 134 4.09 -2.16 19.93
C LYS A 134 5.44 -1.65 19.41
N SER A 135 6.25 -2.55 18.88
CA SER A 135 7.51 -2.18 18.24
C SER A 135 7.27 -1.43 16.92
N ALA A 136 8.21 -0.56 16.53
CA ALA A 136 8.11 0.19 15.28
C ALA A 136 8.03 -0.72 14.04
N GLU A 137 8.63 -1.92 14.08
CA GLU A 137 8.54 -2.90 13.00
C GLU A 137 7.14 -3.51 12.89
N GLU A 138 6.48 -3.81 14.01
CA GLU A 138 5.11 -4.32 14.03
C GLU A 138 4.12 -3.26 13.52
N LEU A 139 4.27 -2.02 13.97
CA LEU A 139 3.44 -0.90 13.51
C LEU A 139 3.64 -0.64 12.02
N LEU A 140 4.88 -0.71 11.52
CA LEU A 140 5.15 -0.60 10.08
C LEU A 140 4.56 -1.76 9.27
N ALA A 141 4.59 -2.98 9.81
CA ALA A 141 3.96 -4.14 9.17
C ALA A 141 2.44 -3.99 9.09
N GLU A 142 1.82 -3.44 10.13
CA GLU A 142 0.38 -3.17 10.21
C GLU A 142 -0.03 -2.03 9.27
N ILE A 143 0.74 -0.93 9.23
CA ILE A 143 0.59 0.16 8.26
C ILE A 143 0.66 -0.37 6.81
N ARG A 144 1.64 -1.24 6.51
CA ARG A 144 1.75 -1.88 5.19
C ARG A 144 0.59 -2.82 4.90
N ALA A 145 0.13 -3.59 5.89
CA ALA A 145 -1.00 -4.50 5.73
C ALA A 145 -2.29 -3.72 5.44
N ILE A 146 -2.50 -2.56 6.06
CA ILE A 146 -3.65 -1.70 5.77
C ILE A 146 -3.56 -1.13 4.35
N MET A 147 -2.39 -0.67 3.92
CA MET A 147 -2.20 -0.17 2.55
C MET A 147 -2.23 -1.26 1.48
N ALA A 148 -1.97 -2.52 1.84
CA ALA A 148 -1.99 -3.68 0.94
C ALA A 148 -3.33 -4.46 0.97
N GLY A 149 -4.15 -4.23 2.00
CA GLY A 149 -5.32 -5.03 2.37
C GLY A 149 -6.68 -4.42 2.03
N ASN A 150 -6.71 -3.40 1.18
CA ASN A 150 -7.89 -2.96 0.43
C ASN A 150 -7.49 -2.76 -1.03
#